data_AF-A0A349U0D6-F1
#
_entry.id   AF-A0A349U0D6-F1
#
_cell.length_a   1.000
_cell.length_b   1.000
_cell.length_c   1.000
_cell.angle_alpha   90.00
_cell.angle_beta   90.00
_cell.angle_gamma   90.00
#
_symmetry.space_group_name_H-M   'P 1'
#
loop_
_entity.id
_entity.type
_entity.pdbx_description
1 polymer ?
#
loop_
_entity_poly.entity_id
_entity_poly.type
_entity_poly.pdbx_seq_one_letter_code
_entity_poly.pdbx_strand_id
1 'polypeptide(L)'
;MNIKSATAPKWSCLLSSRAQAQRAGNIGKPEGDFPSGPRSKRIVTLKSRCPVLLRFTDILKNSRGSVPVTRLAPEDCFLNPKTETFIDNFVSMVTTARKMVRRPILNQEERKNTPEDQEKINGWMEILGRHPDTKALLDEALDSGTKIYGDNTIKPLGYYSPAENILVVNPDRTDGEVVATMIHELTHRHQDKLGYGLSPMLSPRDLILMLFNMEANAEANAVAESFKLAQAGFPDALEAHLRTGYGDISRAFLDKIKENPENAHNGVATRAAHDQWFEQPWRRKAYGEQAIGIVINNIKVFASVFVTQGFTPLTPETIAGMAEDPNGDNYLKTTLETGDSLTGDRYRKGLTAEIEMALAAIDKALNDLKNKLDGKGPETDDTRKALLPDSKNDALENAVRKFAGRMVLSDKKVNGLHLPIPTKADRYRTPRKGPVPMPVF
;
A
#
# COMPACT_ATOMS: atom_id res chain seq x y z
N MET A 1 -16.59 26.64 -45.87
CA MET A 1 -15.48 26.10 -45.05
C MET A 1 -15.88 24.72 -44.59
N ASN A 2 -15.21 23.68 -45.12
CA ASN A 2 -15.47 22.27 -44.80
C ASN A 2 -14.73 21.89 -43.52
N ILE A 3 -15.44 21.48 -42.48
CA ILE A 3 -14.86 20.88 -41.28
C ILE A 3 -14.92 19.36 -41.47
N LYS A 4 -13.75 18.75 -41.72
CA LYS A 4 -13.59 17.29 -41.74
C LYS A 4 -13.55 16.78 -40.29
N SER A 5 -14.43 15.84 -40.00
CA SER A 5 -14.44 15.04 -38.76
C SER A 5 -13.20 14.16 -38.68
N ALA A 6 -12.39 14.33 -37.63
CA ALA A 6 -11.30 13.42 -37.31
C ALA A 6 -11.84 12.24 -36.48
N THR A 7 -11.68 11.04 -37.02
CA THR A 7 -11.97 9.76 -36.36
C THR A 7 -10.90 9.42 -35.32
N ALA A 8 -11.33 9.06 -34.11
CA ALA A 8 -10.46 8.54 -33.05
C ALA A 8 -9.92 7.13 -33.38
N PRO A 9 -8.69 6.76 -32.97
CA PRO A 9 -8.13 5.45 -33.22
C PRO A 9 -8.68 4.40 -32.24
N LYS A 10 -9.14 3.28 -32.81
CA LYS A 10 -9.55 2.06 -32.10
C LYS A 10 -8.32 1.38 -31.49
N TRP A 11 -8.28 1.25 -30.16
CA TRP A 11 -7.36 0.35 -29.47
C TRP A 11 -8.05 -1.00 -29.26
N SER A 12 -7.54 -2.03 -29.94
CA SER A 12 -7.96 -3.41 -29.77
C SER A 12 -7.23 -4.05 -28.58
N CYS A 13 -7.97 -4.36 -27.51
CA CYS A 13 -7.51 -5.19 -26.40
C CYS A 13 -7.43 -6.65 -26.84
N LEU A 14 -6.22 -7.22 -26.86
CA LEU A 14 -5.99 -8.66 -26.99
C LEU A 14 -6.16 -9.31 -25.62
N LEU A 15 -7.28 -10.01 -25.45
CA LEU A 15 -7.55 -10.88 -24.30
C LEU A 15 -6.84 -12.23 -24.44
N SER A 16 -6.30 -12.66 -23.30
CA SER A 16 -6.28 -14.03 -22.75
C SER A 16 -5.83 -15.21 -23.63
N SER A 17 -4.74 -15.86 -23.21
CA SER A 17 -4.63 -17.32 -23.33
C SER A 17 -3.65 -17.90 -22.31
N ARG A 18 -4.15 -18.43 -21.19
CA ARG A 18 -3.54 -19.59 -20.50
C ARG A 18 -4.49 -20.18 -19.45
N ALA A 19 -5.44 -20.97 -19.93
CA ALA A 19 -6.09 -22.01 -19.15
C ALA A 19 -6.40 -23.18 -20.10
N GLN A 20 -5.53 -24.20 -20.10
CA GLN A 20 -5.84 -25.60 -20.43
C GLN A 20 -4.53 -26.38 -20.63
N ALA A 21 -4.23 -27.28 -19.70
CA ALA A 21 -3.60 -28.57 -19.99
C ALA A 21 -3.64 -29.44 -18.73
N GLN A 22 -4.67 -30.28 -18.62
CA GLN A 22 -4.64 -31.50 -17.84
C GLN A 22 -4.74 -32.70 -18.79
N ARG A 23 -3.87 -33.70 -18.52
CA ARG A 23 -3.89 -35.11 -18.94
C ARG A 23 -3.60 -35.45 -20.41
N ALA A 24 -2.42 -36.04 -20.64
CA ALA A 24 -2.26 -37.49 -20.87
C ALA A 24 -0.79 -37.81 -21.23
N GLY A 25 -0.27 -38.96 -20.77
CA GLY A 25 0.95 -39.55 -21.35
C GLY A 25 1.91 -40.24 -20.37
N ASN A 26 1.57 -41.47 -19.96
CA ASN A 26 2.51 -42.47 -19.44
C ASN A 26 3.46 -42.92 -20.56
N ILE A 27 4.78 -42.69 -20.49
CA ILE A 27 5.80 -43.51 -21.17
C ILE A 27 7.13 -43.48 -20.38
N GLY A 28 7.62 -44.66 -19.97
CA GLY A 28 9.03 -45.05 -20.01
C GLY A 28 10.00 -44.55 -18.94
N LYS A 29 10.28 -45.39 -17.92
CA LYS A 29 11.55 -45.39 -17.18
C LYS A 29 12.64 -46.06 -18.02
N PRO A 30 13.89 -45.58 -17.96
CA PRO A 30 15.04 -46.46 -18.02
C PRO A 30 15.78 -46.49 -16.68
N GLU A 31 16.12 -47.72 -16.30
CA GLU A 31 16.98 -48.11 -15.19
C GLU A 31 18.40 -47.59 -15.42
N GLY A 32 19.06 -47.18 -14.34
CA GLY A 32 20.44 -46.70 -14.35
C GLY A 32 21.02 -46.79 -12.95
N ASP A 33 21.66 -47.92 -12.67
CA ASP A 33 22.38 -48.21 -11.44
C ASP A 33 23.55 -47.24 -11.24
N PHE A 34 23.63 -46.62 -10.05
CA PHE A 34 24.83 -45.96 -9.55
C PHE A 34 25.16 -46.47 -8.14
N PRO A 35 26.42 -46.84 -7.87
CA PRO A 35 26.79 -47.43 -6.59
C PRO A 35 26.84 -46.37 -5.47
N SER A 36 26.08 -46.63 -4.41
CA SER A 36 26.10 -45.88 -3.16
C SER A 36 27.33 -46.23 -2.33
N GLY A 37 28.37 -45.39 -2.42
CA GLY A 37 29.49 -45.40 -1.47
C GLY A 37 29.25 -44.42 -0.31
N PRO A 38 29.55 -44.78 0.96
CA PRO A 38 29.32 -43.88 2.09
C PRO A 38 30.40 -42.79 2.14
N ARG A 39 30.04 -41.54 1.85
CA ARG A 39 30.88 -40.38 2.18
C ARG A 39 30.71 -40.04 3.65
N SER A 40 31.70 -40.39 4.47
CA SER A 40 31.78 -39.96 5.87
C SER A 40 31.96 -38.43 5.93
N LYS A 41 30.95 -37.71 6.40
CA LYS A 41 31.11 -36.31 6.79
C LYS A 41 31.81 -36.29 8.16
N ARG A 42 33.11 -35.96 8.18
CA ARG A 42 33.77 -35.52 9.43
C ARG A 42 33.15 -34.18 9.84
N ILE A 43 32.26 -34.20 10.82
CA ILE A 43 31.88 -33.02 11.58
C ILE A 43 33.02 -32.74 12.54
N VAL A 44 33.82 -31.71 12.26
CA VAL A 44 34.80 -31.19 13.23
C VAL A 44 34.05 -30.24 14.15
N THR A 45 33.75 -30.69 15.37
CA THR A 45 33.12 -29.86 16.40
C THR A 45 34.16 -28.92 16.99
N LEU A 46 34.31 -27.72 16.42
CA LEU A 46 35.10 -26.65 17.04
C LEU A 46 34.27 -25.98 18.13
N LYS A 47 34.61 -26.23 19.40
CA LYS A 47 34.08 -25.48 20.55
C LYS A 47 34.68 -24.06 20.55
N SER A 48 33.96 -23.10 19.97
CA SER A 48 34.24 -21.67 20.18
C SER A 48 33.89 -21.29 21.63
N ARG A 49 34.81 -20.58 22.32
CA ARG A 49 34.56 -19.96 23.63
C ARG A 49 34.06 -18.51 23.51
N CYS A 50 33.77 -18.02 22.31
CA CYS A 50 33.26 -16.67 22.07
C CYS A 50 31.71 -16.65 22.05
N PRO A 51 31.04 -15.96 23.02
CA PRO A 51 29.58 -15.91 23.12
C PRO A 51 28.90 -15.35 21.86
N VAL A 52 29.55 -14.40 21.18
CA VAL A 52 29.04 -13.73 19.96
C VAL A 52 29.02 -14.68 18.77
N LEU A 53 30.09 -15.48 18.59
CA LEU A 53 30.18 -16.48 17.53
C LEU A 53 29.19 -17.63 17.75
N LEU A 54 28.93 -18.01 19.01
CA LEU A 54 27.92 -19.03 19.34
C LEU A 54 26.51 -18.57 18.93
N ARG A 55 26.12 -17.32 19.22
CA ARG A 55 24.83 -16.75 18.80
C ARG A 55 24.70 -16.63 17.27
N PHE A 56 25.76 -16.25 16.57
CA PHE A 56 25.76 -16.21 15.09
C PHE A 56 25.67 -17.61 14.47
N THR A 57 26.34 -18.61 15.04
CA THR A 57 26.26 -19.99 14.54
C THR A 57 24.89 -20.62 14.73
N ASP A 58 24.13 -20.28 15.77
CA ASP A 58 22.77 -20.79 15.95
C ASP A 58 21.74 -20.11 15.01
N ILE A 59 22.00 -18.86 14.60
CA ILE A 59 21.26 -18.19 13.53
C ILE A 59 21.56 -18.86 12.17
N LEU A 60 22.83 -19.20 11.90
CA LEU A 60 23.26 -19.76 10.63
C LEU A 60 22.94 -21.26 10.47
N LYS A 61 22.91 -22.05 11.56
CA LYS A 61 22.49 -23.47 11.52
C LYS A 61 21.05 -23.67 11.00
N ASN A 62 20.21 -22.63 11.09
CA ASN A 62 18.85 -22.63 10.57
C ASN A 62 18.72 -22.08 9.14
N SER A 63 19.84 -21.68 8.51
CA SER A 63 19.91 -21.28 7.10
C SER A 63 20.75 -22.29 6.32
N ARG A 64 20.24 -22.84 5.21
CA ARG A 64 20.89 -23.89 4.41
C ARG A 64 22.07 -23.36 3.57
N GLY A 65 23.09 -22.74 4.18
CA GLY A 65 24.28 -22.27 3.47
C GLY A 65 25.54 -22.33 4.35
N SER A 66 26.63 -22.85 3.78
CA SER A 66 27.96 -22.85 4.41
C SER A 66 28.71 -21.56 4.10
N VAL A 67 29.22 -20.88 5.14
CA VAL A 67 30.09 -19.69 5.01
C VAL A 67 31.47 -20.03 5.58
N PRO A 68 32.59 -19.63 4.95
CA PRO A 68 33.91 -19.82 5.54
C PRO A 68 34.12 -18.87 6.72
N VAL A 69 34.60 -19.39 7.84
CA VAL A 69 34.89 -18.61 9.05
C VAL A 69 36.40 -18.35 9.13
N THR A 70 36.81 -17.09 9.05
CA THR A 70 38.18 -16.66 9.37
C THR A 70 38.34 -16.54 10.90
N ARG A 71 39.49 -16.98 11.45
CA ARG A 71 39.82 -16.83 12.88
C ARG A 71 40.00 -15.35 13.23
N LEU A 72 39.24 -14.86 14.20
CA LEU A 72 39.52 -13.60 14.90
C LEU A 72 40.28 -13.89 16.19
N ALA A 73 41.16 -12.98 16.61
CA ALA A 73 41.89 -13.10 17.87
C ALA A 73 40.94 -12.88 19.07
N PRO A 74 41.19 -13.52 20.24
CA PRO A 74 40.32 -13.43 21.41
C PRO A 74 40.09 -12.00 21.91
N GLU A 75 41.11 -11.16 21.80
CA GLU A 75 41.11 -9.74 22.17
C GLU A 75 40.19 -8.86 21.30
N ASP A 76 39.78 -9.32 20.11
CA ASP A 76 38.85 -8.62 19.23
C ASP A 76 37.37 -8.97 19.49
N CYS A 77 37.08 -9.80 20.50
CA CYS A 77 35.73 -10.32 20.77
C CYS A 77 34.86 -9.42 21.67
N PHE A 78 35.35 -8.24 22.07
CA PHE A 78 34.55 -7.27 22.81
C PHE A 78 33.83 -6.34 21.83
N LEU A 79 32.57 -6.68 21.55
CA LEU A 79 31.66 -5.71 20.95
C LEU A 79 31.43 -4.59 21.97
N ASN A 80 31.56 -3.34 21.54
CA ASN A 80 31.16 -2.25 22.41
C ASN A 80 29.66 -2.39 22.76
N PRO A 81 29.20 -1.88 23.91
CA PRO A 81 27.80 -2.03 24.35
C PRO A 81 26.75 -1.53 23.35
N LYS A 82 27.11 -0.57 22.48
CA LYS A 82 26.24 -0.08 21.40
C LYS A 82 26.06 -1.12 20.28
N THR A 83 27.07 -1.95 20.02
CA THR A 83 27.02 -3.01 19.01
C THR A 83 26.23 -4.24 19.50
N GLU A 84 26.31 -4.60 20.78
CA GLU A 84 25.45 -5.65 21.36
C GLU A 84 23.97 -5.22 21.36
N THR A 85 23.70 -3.98 21.78
CA THR A 85 22.36 -3.37 21.70
C THR A 85 21.83 -3.35 20.26
N PHE A 86 22.70 -3.12 19.28
CA PHE A 86 22.33 -3.16 17.86
C PHE A 86 21.90 -4.57 17.41
N ILE A 87 22.65 -5.62 17.79
CA ILE A 87 22.36 -7.00 17.40
C ILE A 87 21.04 -7.48 18.03
N ASP A 88 20.80 -7.22 19.32
CA ASP A 88 19.58 -7.65 20.00
C ASP A 88 18.34 -6.92 19.46
N ASN A 89 18.46 -5.62 19.12
CA ASN A 89 17.38 -4.87 18.48
C ASN A 89 17.10 -5.37 17.04
N PHE A 90 18.15 -5.71 16.29
CA PHE A 90 18.00 -6.25 14.94
C PHE A 90 17.32 -7.63 14.93
N VAL A 91 17.72 -8.53 15.84
CA VAL A 91 17.09 -9.85 15.99
C VAL A 91 15.63 -9.72 16.43
N SER A 92 15.32 -8.81 17.35
CA SER A 92 13.94 -8.53 17.80
C SER A 92 13.06 -7.98 16.66
N MET A 93 13.58 -7.04 15.87
CA MET A 93 12.89 -6.45 14.73
C MET A 93 12.63 -7.47 13.62
N VAL A 94 13.63 -8.27 13.24
CA VAL A 94 13.48 -9.31 12.20
C VAL A 94 12.50 -10.39 12.66
N THR A 95 12.49 -10.75 13.95
CA THR A 95 11.54 -11.72 14.51
C THR A 95 10.12 -11.17 14.53
N THR A 96 9.94 -9.89 14.84
CA THR A 96 8.64 -9.21 14.84
C THR A 96 8.11 -9.02 13.42
N ALA A 97 8.94 -8.57 12.49
CA ALA A 97 8.59 -8.45 11.07
C ALA A 97 8.24 -9.82 10.46
N ARG A 98 8.97 -10.89 10.80
CA ARG A 98 8.62 -12.26 10.39
C ARG A 98 7.29 -12.73 10.96
N LYS A 99 6.91 -12.31 12.18
CA LYS A 99 5.60 -12.62 12.77
C LYS A 99 4.46 -11.82 12.15
N MET A 100 4.72 -10.59 11.69
CA MET A 100 3.73 -9.76 10.98
C MET A 100 3.52 -10.22 9.53
N VAL A 101 4.59 -10.60 8.83
CA VAL A 101 4.54 -11.15 7.46
C VAL A 101 4.05 -12.61 7.44
N ARG A 102 4.03 -13.30 8.59
CA ARG A 102 3.51 -14.67 8.75
C ARG A 102 2.28 -14.76 9.67
N ARG A 103 1.48 -13.70 9.83
CA ARG A 103 0.06 -14.02 9.98
C ARG A 103 -0.34 -14.51 8.60
N PRO A 104 -0.73 -15.79 8.41
CA PRO A 104 -1.38 -16.14 7.17
C PRO A 104 -2.54 -15.16 7.07
N ILE A 105 -2.50 -14.30 6.05
CA ILE A 105 -3.73 -13.80 5.47
C ILE A 105 -4.52 -15.10 5.29
N LEU A 106 -5.56 -15.32 6.11
CA LEU A 106 -6.31 -16.57 6.09
C LEU A 106 -6.55 -16.89 4.63
N ASN A 107 -6.20 -18.12 4.21
CA ASN A 107 -6.39 -18.52 2.82
C ASN A 107 -7.81 -18.14 2.44
N GLN A 108 -7.99 -17.54 1.26
CA GLN A 108 -9.28 -16.99 0.84
C GLN A 108 -10.43 -18.02 0.97
N GLU A 109 -10.11 -19.32 0.84
CA GLU A 109 -11.04 -20.45 1.01
C GLU A 109 -11.52 -20.69 2.45
N GLU A 110 -10.75 -20.24 3.44
CA GLU A 110 -11.05 -20.40 4.87
C GLU A 110 -11.85 -19.21 5.43
N ARG A 111 -11.82 -18.05 4.75
CA ARG A 111 -12.63 -16.89 5.15
C ARG A 111 -14.09 -17.13 4.83
N LYS A 112 -14.86 -17.41 5.87
CA LYS A 112 -16.32 -17.46 5.83
C LYS A 112 -16.83 -16.47 6.87
N ASN A 113 -17.75 -15.60 6.45
CA ASN A 113 -18.49 -14.78 7.39
C ASN A 113 -19.23 -15.73 8.35
N THR A 114 -19.18 -15.42 9.64
CA THR A 114 -20.15 -16.02 10.55
C THR A 114 -21.56 -15.55 10.14
N PRO A 115 -22.63 -16.26 10.52
CA PRO A 115 -23.98 -15.78 10.26
C PRO A 115 -24.23 -14.37 10.81
N GLU A 116 -23.65 -14.03 11.97
CA GLU A 116 -23.73 -12.69 12.58
C GLU A 116 -23.00 -11.64 11.73
N ASP A 117 -21.77 -11.93 11.28
CA ASP A 117 -21.03 -11.01 10.41
C ASP A 117 -21.79 -10.78 9.09
N GLN A 118 -22.40 -11.82 8.54
CA GLN A 118 -23.17 -11.71 7.30
C GLN A 118 -24.42 -10.85 7.48
N GLU A 119 -25.10 -10.96 8.63
CA GLU A 119 -26.25 -10.11 8.96
C GLU A 119 -25.84 -8.63 9.06
N LYS A 120 -24.73 -8.33 9.75
CA LYS A 120 -24.18 -6.97 9.84
C LYS A 120 -23.80 -6.42 8.47
N ILE A 121 -23.09 -7.22 7.66
CA ILE A 121 -22.70 -6.84 6.30
C ILE A 121 -23.92 -6.51 5.46
N ASN A 122 -24.97 -7.34 5.51
CA ASN A 122 -26.21 -7.08 4.79
C ASN A 122 -26.86 -5.77 5.26
N GLY A 123 -26.85 -5.48 6.57
CA GLY A 123 -27.33 -4.21 7.12
C GLY A 123 -26.55 -2.99 6.60
N TRP A 124 -25.22 -3.06 6.55
CA TRP A 124 -24.40 -1.97 5.98
C TRP A 124 -24.61 -1.81 4.48
N MET A 125 -24.81 -2.91 3.75
CA MET A 125 -25.16 -2.86 2.32
C MET A 125 -26.53 -2.20 2.10
N GLU A 126 -27.51 -2.46 2.96
CA GLU A 126 -28.80 -1.78 2.92
C GLU A 126 -28.65 -0.27 3.18
N ILE A 127 -27.81 0.13 4.14
CA ILE A 127 -27.51 1.54 4.42
C ILE A 127 -26.86 2.22 3.19
N LEU A 128 -25.84 1.60 2.60
CA LEU A 128 -25.20 2.09 1.36
C LEU A 128 -26.21 2.17 0.20
N GLY A 129 -27.22 1.30 0.18
CA GLY A 129 -28.28 1.31 -0.81
C GLY A 129 -29.28 2.47 -0.70
N ARG A 130 -29.22 3.29 0.36
CA ARG A 130 -30.16 4.40 0.58
C ARG A 130 -29.93 5.61 -0.32
N HIS A 131 -28.72 5.77 -0.86
CA HIS A 131 -28.39 6.84 -1.80
C HIS A 131 -27.90 6.25 -3.13
N PRO A 132 -28.30 6.79 -4.31
CA PRO A 132 -27.91 6.24 -5.61
C PRO A 132 -26.39 6.12 -5.80
N ASP A 133 -25.63 7.12 -5.36
CA ASP A 133 -24.17 7.17 -5.60
C ASP A 133 -23.39 6.12 -4.77
N THR A 134 -23.71 5.98 -3.48
CA THR A 134 -23.16 4.89 -2.64
C THR A 134 -23.62 3.53 -3.11
N LYS A 135 -24.86 3.42 -3.63
CA LYS A 135 -25.35 2.19 -4.24
C LYS A 135 -24.57 1.86 -5.51
N ALA A 136 -24.24 2.83 -6.35
CA ALA A 136 -23.46 2.62 -7.56
C ALA A 136 -22.06 2.07 -7.25
N LEU A 137 -21.38 2.61 -6.23
CA LEU A 137 -20.10 2.06 -5.73
C LEU A 137 -20.24 0.60 -5.27
N LEU A 138 -21.30 0.31 -4.50
CA LEU A 138 -21.55 -1.04 -4.00
C LEU A 138 -21.89 -2.03 -5.11
N ASP A 139 -22.84 -1.69 -5.98
CA ASP A 139 -23.28 -2.52 -7.11
C ASP A 139 -22.09 -2.84 -8.02
N GLU A 140 -21.27 -1.83 -8.33
CA GLU A 140 -20.07 -2.02 -9.15
C GLU A 140 -19.12 -3.05 -8.53
N ALA A 141 -18.91 -3.00 -7.21
CA ALA A 141 -18.10 -3.97 -6.49
C ALA A 141 -18.68 -5.38 -6.59
N LEU A 142 -19.96 -5.54 -6.28
CA LEU A 142 -20.65 -6.84 -6.33
C LEU A 142 -20.66 -7.43 -7.74
N ASP A 143 -20.93 -6.61 -8.76
CA ASP A 143 -20.98 -7.03 -10.17
C ASP A 143 -19.61 -7.52 -10.67
N SER A 144 -18.52 -6.99 -10.11
CA SER A 144 -17.16 -7.49 -10.38
C SER A 144 -16.75 -8.72 -9.56
N GLY A 145 -17.67 -9.25 -8.74
CA GLY A 145 -17.40 -10.37 -7.85
C GLY A 145 -16.54 -10.02 -6.64
N THR A 146 -16.45 -8.74 -6.25
CA THR A 146 -15.80 -8.35 -5.00
C THR A 146 -16.55 -8.97 -3.83
N LYS A 147 -15.84 -9.70 -2.97
CA LYS A 147 -16.44 -10.32 -1.78
C LYS A 147 -16.23 -9.43 -0.56
N ILE A 148 -17.26 -9.31 0.28
CA ILE A 148 -17.21 -8.51 1.51
C ILE A 148 -17.14 -9.45 2.73
N TYR A 149 -16.17 -9.22 3.61
CA TYR A 149 -15.92 -10.03 4.79
C TYR A 149 -15.86 -9.22 6.08
N GLY A 150 -16.36 -9.83 7.16
CA GLY A 150 -16.14 -9.37 8.53
C GLY A 150 -14.90 -10.05 9.12
N ASP A 151 -13.98 -9.27 9.68
CA ASP A 151 -12.81 -9.79 10.39
C ASP A 151 -12.52 -8.92 11.62
N ASN A 152 -12.84 -9.40 12.82
CA ASN A 152 -12.55 -8.65 14.05
C ASN A 152 -11.07 -8.71 14.46
N THR A 153 -10.24 -9.49 13.75
CA THR A 153 -8.80 -9.62 14.03
C THR A 153 -7.96 -8.55 13.35
N ILE A 154 -8.54 -7.82 12.38
CA ILE A 154 -7.86 -6.73 11.69
C ILE A 154 -7.79 -5.50 12.60
N LYS A 155 -6.61 -4.89 12.65
CA LYS A 155 -6.39 -3.66 13.41
C LYS A 155 -6.97 -2.42 12.73
N PRO A 156 -6.85 -2.26 11.39
CA PRO A 156 -7.58 -1.22 10.66
C PRO A 156 -9.10 -1.39 10.79
N LEU A 157 -9.85 -0.34 10.45
CA LEU A 157 -11.32 -0.43 10.36
C LEU A 157 -11.74 -1.30 9.18
N GLY A 158 -10.96 -1.29 8.10
CA GLY A 158 -11.17 -2.11 6.91
C GLY A 158 -9.98 -2.03 5.97
N TYR A 159 -10.04 -2.79 4.88
CA TYR A 159 -9.15 -2.68 3.73
C TYR A 159 -9.77 -3.33 2.49
N TYR A 160 -9.45 -2.81 1.31
CA TYR A 160 -9.61 -3.47 0.03
C TYR A 160 -8.30 -4.15 -0.42
N SER A 161 -8.40 -5.37 -0.95
CA SER A 161 -7.29 -6.10 -1.54
C SER A 161 -7.55 -6.34 -3.03
N PRO A 162 -6.88 -5.58 -3.94
CA PRO A 162 -7.03 -5.78 -5.39
C PRO A 162 -6.67 -7.21 -5.82
N ALA A 163 -5.61 -7.77 -5.25
CA ALA A 163 -5.10 -9.10 -5.63
C ALA A 163 -6.08 -10.24 -5.32
N GLU A 164 -6.86 -10.10 -4.24
CA GLU A 164 -7.83 -11.11 -3.81
C GLU A 164 -9.26 -10.75 -4.23
N ASN A 165 -9.47 -9.52 -4.72
CA ASN A 165 -10.75 -8.89 -4.96
C ASN A 165 -11.70 -9.03 -3.75
N ILE A 166 -11.20 -8.67 -2.57
CA ILE A 166 -11.97 -8.69 -1.32
C ILE A 166 -11.95 -7.34 -0.63
N LEU A 167 -13.07 -7.01 0.01
CA LEU A 167 -13.21 -5.90 0.94
C LEU A 167 -13.42 -6.51 2.33
N VAL A 168 -12.59 -6.13 3.29
CA VAL A 168 -12.67 -6.63 4.67
C VAL A 168 -12.96 -5.47 5.60
N VAL A 169 -13.90 -5.64 6.52
CA VAL A 169 -14.24 -4.65 7.55
C VAL A 169 -14.22 -5.28 8.93
N ASN A 170 -13.98 -4.46 9.95
CA ASN A 170 -13.99 -4.88 11.34
C ASN A 170 -15.41 -4.79 11.93
N PRO A 171 -16.08 -5.92 12.24
CA PRO A 171 -17.47 -5.94 12.69
C PRO A 171 -17.67 -5.56 14.17
N ASP A 172 -16.60 -5.26 14.90
CA ASP A 172 -16.64 -4.74 16.28
C ASP A 172 -16.78 -3.21 16.32
N ARG A 173 -16.91 -2.56 15.16
CA ARG A 173 -17.03 -1.10 15.01
C ARG A 173 -18.49 -0.68 14.91
N THR A 174 -18.75 0.60 15.17
CA THR A 174 -20.10 1.15 15.01
C THR A 174 -20.51 1.17 13.54
N ASP A 175 -21.81 1.08 13.25
CA ASP A 175 -22.31 1.08 11.86
C ASP A 175 -21.82 2.29 11.08
N GLY A 176 -21.82 3.49 11.70
CA GLY A 176 -21.27 4.69 11.08
C GLY A 176 -19.78 4.57 10.73
N GLU A 177 -18.94 4.01 11.62
CA GLU A 177 -17.52 3.78 11.32
C GLU A 177 -17.34 2.76 10.18
N VAL A 178 -18.11 1.67 10.18
CA VAL A 178 -18.00 0.64 9.14
C VAL A 178 -18.49 1.16 7.80
N VAL A 179 -19.63 1.84 7.75
CA VAL A 179 -20.18 2.40 6.50
C VAL A 179 -19.23 3.44 5.91
N ALA A 180 -18.71 4.38 6.71
CA ALA A 180 -17.71 5.34 6.23
C ALA A 180 -16.45 4.65 5.69
N THR A 181 -15.99 3.59 6.38
CA THR A 181 -14.86 2.77 5.93
C THR A 181 -15.18 2.02 4.64
N MET A 182 -16.37 1.43 4.51
CA MET A 182 -16.78 0.73 3.30
C MET A 182 -16.78 1.66 2.09
N ILE A 183 -17.25 2.91 2.22
CA ILE A 183 -17.20 3.89 1.13
C ILE A 183 -15.74 4.16 0.72
N HIS A 184 -14.83 4.35 1.69
CA HIS A 184 -13.40 4.53 1.43
C HIS A 184 -12.83 3.34 0.63
N GLU A 185 -13.07 2.12 1.10
CA GLU A 185 -12.53 0.91 0.45
C GLU A 185 -13.20 0.60 -0.90
N LEU A 186 -14.49 0.90 -1.06
CA LEU A 186 -15.19 0.81 -2.35
C LEU A 186 -14.61 1.81 -3.35
N THR A 187 -14.17 2.99 -2.90
CA THR A 187 -13.47 3.96 -3.76
C THR A 187 -12.13 3.39 -4.25
N HIS A 188 -11.35 2.71 -3.40
CA HIS A 188 -10.14 2.01 -3.84
C HIS A 188 -10.45 0.89 -4.85
N ARG A 189 -11.54 0.16 -4.68
CA ARG A 189 -11.98 -0.84 -5.65
C ARG A 189 -12.45 -0.21 -6.97
N HIS A 190 -13.04 0.98 -6.94
CA HIS A 190 -13.37 1.73 -8.15
C HIS A 190 -12.11 2.16 -8.90
N GLN A 191 -11.13 2.72 -8.17
CA GLN A 191 -9.81 3.08 -8.74
C GLN A 191 -9.13 1.87 -9.40
N ASP A 192 -9.16 0.70 -8.77
CA ASP A 192 -8.60 -0.54 -9.33
C ASP A 192 -9.28 -0.95 -10.66
N LYS A 193 -10.62 -0.88 -10.72
CA LYS A 193 -11.38 -1.13 -11.97
C LYS A 193 -10.98 -0.18 -13.09
N LEU A 194 -10.74 1.09 -12.76
CA LEU A 194 -10.27 2.10 -13.73
C LEU A 194 -8.80 1.90 -14.13
N GLY A 195 -8.08 0.95 -13.51
CA GLY A 195 -6.67 0.68 -13.76
C GLY A 195 -5.72 1.63 -13.02
N TYR A 196 -6.23 2.39 -12.05
CA TYR A 196 -5.43 3.26 -11.20
C TYR A 196 -5.01 2.50 -9.95
N GLY A 197 -3.76 2.04 -9.95
CA GLY A 197 -3.16 1.36 -8.81
C GLY A 197 -1.68 1.68 -8.67
N LEU A 198 -1.09 1.17 -7.60
CA LEU A 198 0.35 1.30 -7.37
C LEU A 198 1.10 0.38 -8.35
N SER A 199 1.76 1.00 -9.33
CA SER A 199 2.45 0.27 -10.39
C SER A 199 3.97 0.42 -10.27
N PRO A 200 4.75 -0.66 -10.49
CA PRO A 200 6.21 -0.57 -10.60
C PRO A 200 6.67 0.18 -11.86
N MET A 201 5.75 0.53 -12.76
CA MET A 201 6.00 1.42 -13.89
C MET A 201 6.26 2.86 -13.46
N LEU A 202 5.76 3.27 -12.30
CA LEU A 202 6.02 4.60 -11.75
C LEU A 202 7.41 4.68 -11.13
N SER A 203 8.01 5.87 -11.18
CA SER A 203 9.21 6.13 -10.38
C SER A 203 8.88 6.00 -8.89
N PRO A 204 9.84 5.65 -8.01
CA PRO A 204 9.58 5.60 -6.57
C PRO A 204 8.95 6.87 -6.00
N ARG A 205 9.34 8.05 -6.52
CA ARG A 205 8.73 9.33 -6.15
C ARG A 205 7.30 9.45 -6.65
N ASP A 206 7.06 9.11 -7.92
CA ASP A 206 5.72 9.16 -8.50
C ASP A 206 4.77 8.15 -7.86
N LEU A 207 5.27 7.00 -7.40
CA LEU A 207 4.49 6.03 -6.64
C LEU A 207 4.04 6.60 -5.29
N ILE A 208 4.89 7.36 -4.59
CA ILE A 208 4.48 8.08 -3.37
C ILE A 208 3.36 9.07 -3.68
N LEU A 209 3.51 9.87 -4.75
CA LEU A 209 2.49 10.84 -5.15
C LEU A 209 1.19 10.16 -5.57
N MET A 210 1.26 9.04 -6.29
CA MET A 210 0.10 8.24 -6.65
C MET A 210 -0.62 7.75 -5.40
N LEU A 211 0.10 7.16 -4.44
CA LEU A 211 -0.49 6.72 -3.17
C LEU A 211 -1.17 7.88 -2.42
N PHE A 212 -0.54 9.04 -2.33
CA PHE A 212 -1.15 10.19 -1.66
C PHE A 212 -2.46 10.62 -2.31
N ASN A 213 -2.51 10.69 -3.64
CA ASN A 213 -3.74 11.07 -4.34
C ASN A 213 -4.81 9.98 -4.27
N MET A 214 -4.43 8.69 -4.30
CA MET A 214 -5.38 7.60 -4.13
C MET A 214 -6.10 7.67 -2.77
N GLU A 215 -5.33 7.88 -1.70
CA GLU A 215 -5.86 8.01 -0.33
C GLU A 215 -6.64 9.31 -0.12
N ALA A 216 -6.14 10.43 -0.66
CA ALA A 216 -6.85 11.70 -0.61
C ALA A 216 -8.21 11.63 -1.34
N ASN A 217 -8.28 10.93 -2.47
CA ASN A 217 -9.52 10.70 -3.19
C ASN A 217 -10.47 9.76 -2.44
N ALA A 218 -9.97 8.68 -1.86
CA ALA A 218 -10.79 7.77 -1.06
C ALA A 218 -11.40 8.47 0.16
N GLU A 219 -10.63 9.28 0.88
CA GLU A 219 -11.11 10.08 2.02
C GLU A 219 -12.10 11.17 1.59
N ALA A 220 -11.84 11.85 0.46
CA ALA A 220 -12.76 12.86 -0.06
C ALA A 220 -14.12 12.28 -0.44
N ASN A 221 -14.14 11.12 -1.11
CA ASN A 221 -15.37 10.39 -1.43
C ASN A 221 -16.05 9.85 -0.17
N ALA A 222 -15.29 9.29 0.78
CA ALA A 222 -15.82 8.83 2.05
C ALA A 222 -16.66 9.92 2.75
N VAL A 223 -16.15 11.15 2.80
CA VAL A 223 -16.89 12.29 3.36
C VAL A 223 -18.07 12.72 2.50
N ALA A 224 -17.88 12.88 1.19
CA ALA A 224 -18.93 13.37 0.28
C ALA A 224 -20.14 12.44 0.26
N GLU A 225 -19.90 11.14 0.16
CA GLU A 225 -20.93 10.11 0.17
C GLU A 225 -21.56 9.92 1.56
N SER A 226 -20.77 10.03 2.64
CA SER A 226 -21.33 10.04 3.99
C SER A 226 -22.27 11.23 4.23
N PHE A 227 -22.00 12.38 3.61
CA PHE A 227 -22.90 13.54 3.64
C PHE A 227 -24.20 13.26 2.87
N LYS A 228 -24.11 12.66 1.68
CA LYS A 228 -25.29 12.22 0.91
C LYS A 228 -26.13 11.21 1.69
N LEU A 229 -25.51 10.25 2.38
CA LEU A 229 -26.21 9.33 3.28
C LEU A 229 -26.87 10.05 4.47
N ALA A 230 -26.23 11.09 5.02
CA ALA A 230 -26.83 11.90 6.07
C ALA A 230 -28.12 12.58 5.57
N GLN A 231 -28.13 13.09 4.33
CA GLN A 231 -29.33 13.62 3.69
C GLN A 231 -30.39 12.53 3.44
N ALA A 232 -29.96 11.29 3.20
CA ALA A 232 -30.82 10.11 3.07
C ALA A 232 -31.23 9.49 4.44
N GLY A 233 -31.05 10.19 5.56
CA GLY A 233 -31.49 9.75 6.88
C GLY A 233 -30.55 8.79 7.60
N PHE A 234 -29.28 8.70 7.20
CA PHE A 234 -28.22 7.98 7.92
C PHE A 234 -27.01 8.89 8.20
N PRO A 235 -27.07 9.75 9.23
CA PRO A 235 -25.99 10.71 9.52
C PRO A 235 -24.74 10.08 10.16
N ASP A 236 -24.88 8.88 10.73
CA ASP A 236 -23.87 8.24 11.58
C ASP A 236 -22.52 8.04 10.87
N ALA A 237 -22.51 7.82 9.56
CA ALA A 237 -21.27 7.69 8.78
C ALA A 237 -20.44 8.99 8.79
N LEU A 238 -21.10 10.12 8.52
CA LEU A 238 -20.45 11.44 8.52
C LEU A 238 -20.00 11.81 9.94
N GLU A 239 -20.86 11.56 10.93
CA GLU A 239 -20.52 11.80 12.33
C GLU A 239 -19.33 10.95 12.81
N ALA A 240 -19.27 9.68 12.40
CA ALA A 240 -18.14 8.81 12.68
C ALA A 240 -16.85 9.37 12.07
N HIS A 241 -16.88 9.75 10.79
CA HIS A 241 -15.72 10.30 10.08
C HIS A 241 -15.19 11.58 10.75
N LEU A 242 -16.09 12.48 11.17
CA LEU A 242 -15.75 13.72 11.89
C LEU A 242 -14.98 13.50 13.19
N ARG A 243 -15.17 12.34 13.84
CA ARG A 243 -14.53 11.96 15.11
C ARG A 243 -13.16 11.28 14.94
N THR A 244 -12.76 10.95 13.71
CA THR A 244 -11.48 10.30 13.43
C THR A 244 -10.31 11.29 13.41
N GLY A 245 -9.08 10.76 13.26
CA GLY A 245 -7.90 11.56 12.92
C GLY A 245 -7.98 12.26 11.54
N TYR A 246 -9.01 11.97 10.75
CA TYR A 246 -9.31 12.57 9.45
C TYR A 246 -10.49 13.55 9.48
N GLY A 247 -11.04 13.87 10.66
CA GLY A 247 -12.18 14.77 10.77
C GLY A 247 -11.93 16.20 10.25
N ASP A 248 -10.69 16.63 10.05
CA ASP A 248 -10.38 17.92 9.40
C ASP A 248 -10.77 17.92 7.92
N ILE A 249 -10.67 16.79 7.24
CA ILE A 249 -11.15 16.59 5.86
C ILE A 249 -12.67 16.82 5.80
N SER A 250 -13.42 16.21 6.73
CA SER A 250 -14.88 16.44 6.83
C SER A 250 -15.23 17.89 7.13
N ARG A 251 -14.46 18.57 7.97
CA ARG A 251 -14.70 19.99 8.27
C ARG A 251 -14.44 20.87 7.05
N ALA A 252 -13.35 20.64 6.31
CA ALA A 252 -13.07 21.38 5.08
C ALA A 252 -14.18 21.22 4.03
N PHE A 253 -14.73 20.00 3.90
CA PHE A 253 -15.90 19.73 3.06
C PHE A 253 -17.13 20.55 3.50
N LEU A 254 -17.51 20.43 4.78
CA LEU A 254 -18.69 21.08 5.33
C LEU A 254 -18.58 22.62 5.33
N ASP A 255 -17.39 23.15 5.52
CA ASP A 255 -17.13 24.59 5.46
C ASP A 255 -17.44 25.14 4.05
N LYS A 256 -17.11 24.39 2.98
CA LYS A 256 -17.48 24.78 1.61
C LYS A 256 -18.98 24.73 1.34
N ILE A 257 -19.69 23.77 1.92
CA ILE A 257 -21.16 23.71 1.83
C ILE A 257 -21.80 24.87 2.60
N LYS A 258 -21.23 25.24 3.76
CA LYS A 258 -21.70 26.38 4.54
C LYS A 258 -21.52 27.71 3.80
N GLU A 259 -20.42 27.86 3.04
CA GLU A 259 -20.19 29.03 2.18
C GLU A 259 -21.23 29.11 1.05
N ASN A 260 -21.54 27.99 0.41
CA ASN A 260 -22.56 27.87 -0.62
C ASN A 260 -23.09 26.42 -0.68
N PRO A 261 -24.39 26.17 -0.39
CA PRO A 261 -24.95 24.82 -0.40
C PRO A 261 -24.75 24.04 -1.71
N GLU A 262 -24.73 24.72 -2.86
CA GLU A 262 -24.48 24.11 -4.17
C GLU A 262 -23.09 23.46 -4.27
N ASN A 263 -22.15 23.82 -3.39
CA ASN A 263 -20.83 23.21 -3.34
C ASN A 263 -20.87 21.72 -2.97
N ALA A 264 -21.98 21.25 -2.39
CA ALA A 264 -22.20 19.83 -2.13
C ALA A 264 -22.35 19.01 -3.43
N HIS A 265 -22.77 19.64 -4.53
CA HIS A 265 -23.18 18.97 -5.77
C HIS A 265 -22.29 19.27 -6.98
N ASN A 266 -21.47 20.32 -6.92
CA ASN A 266 -20.62 20.75 -8.05
C ASN A 266 -19.13 20.33 -7.91
N GLY A 267 -18.81 19.50 -6.92
CA GLY A 267 -17.45 19.02 -6.63
C GLY A 267 -16.55 19.96 -5.84
N VAL A 268 -16.95 21.22 -5.58
CA VAL A 268 -16.12 22.19 -4.83
C VAL A 268 -15.86 21.72 -3.40
N ALA A 269 -16.87 21.20 -2.70
CA ALA A 269 -16.67 20.69 -1.35
C ALA A 269 -15.79 19.44 -1.33
N THR A 270 -16.00 18.50 -2.26
CA THR A 270 -15.18 17.29 -2.41
C THR A 270 -13.73 17.63 -2.73
N ARG A 271 -13.50 18.63 -3.58
CA ARG A 271 -12.14 19.13 -3.88
C ARG A 271 -11.47 19.70 -2.64
N ALA A 272 -12.19 20.44 -1.80
CA ALA A 272 -11.65 20.97 -0.56
C ALA A 272 -11.27 19.84 0.44
N ALA A 273 -12.07 18.77 0.51
CA ALA A 273 -11.74 17.58 1.27
C ALA A 273 -10.44 16.91 0.78
N HIS A 274 -10.34 16.66 -0.53
CA HIS A 274 -9.16 16.08 -1.15
C HIS A 274 -7.90 16.89 -0.83
N ASP A 275 -7.98 18.20 -1.02
CA ASP A 275 -6.88 19.12 -0.75
C ASP A 275 -6.48 19.14 0.73
N GLN A 276 -7.44 19.08 1.65
CA GLN A 276 -7.20 19.04 3.09
C GLN A 276 -6.40 17.81 3.54
N TRP A 277 -6.45 16.71 2.78
CA TRP A 277 -5.64 15.53 3.06
C TRP A 277 -4.14 15.89 3.14
N PHE A 278 -3.64 16.71 2.22
CA PHE A 278 -2.23 17.09 2.08
C PHE A 278 -1.74 18.07 3.15
N GLU A 279 -2.66 18.75 3.84
CA GLU A 279 -2.31 19.77 4.83
C GLU A 279 -1.71 19.16 6.11
N GLN A 280 -1.91 17.86 6.36
CA GLN A 280 -1.38 17.18 7.54
C GLN A 280 -0.03 16.49 7.25
N PRO A 281 1.09 16.94 7.86
CA PRO A 281 2.41 16.35 7.63
C PRO A 281 2.50 14.87 8.03
N TRP A 282 1.77 14.45 9.06
CA TRP A 282 1.82 13.08 9.54
C TRP A 282 1.29 12.06 8.52
N ARG A 283 0.28 12.42 7.71
CA ARG A 283 -0.24 11.58 6.62
C ARG A 283 0.86 11.34 5.58
N ARG A 284 1.44 12.43 5.08
CA ARG A 284 2.55 12.36 4.10
C ARG A 284 3.74 11.54 4.63
N LYS A 285 4.10 11.68 5.90
CA LYS A 285 5.14 10.82 6.52
C LYS A 285 4.71 9.35 6.50
N ALA A 286 3.57 9.02 7.08
CA ALA A 286 3.11 7.63 7.25
C ALA A 286 2.94 6.91 5.90
N TYR A 287 2.23 7.53 4.96
CA TYR A 287 2.00 6.95 3.63
C TYR A 287 3.27 6.99 2.77
N GLY A 288 4.15 7.97 2.96
CA GLY A 288 5.44 8.01 2.27
C GLY A 288 6.35 6.86 2.71
N GLU A 289 6.40 6.57 4.02
CA GLU A 289 7.10 5.41 4.57
C GLU A 289 6.51 4.08 4.04
N GLN A 290 5.18 3.99 3.94
CA GLN A 290 4.50 2.84 3.35
C GLN A 290 4.89 2.63 1.87
N ALA A 291 4.82 3.68 1.05
CA ALA A 291 5.22 3.62 -0.36
C ALA A 291 6.71 3.23 -0.53
N ILE A 292 7.60 3.79 0.29
CA ILE A 292 9.01 3.37 0.33
C ILE A 292 9.13 1.88 0.69
N GLY A 293 8.37 1.40 1.66
CA GLY A 293 8.31 -0.02 2.01
C GLY A 293 7.90 -0.90 0.81
N ILE A 294 6.90 -0.47 0.03
CA ILE A 294 6.46 -1.15 -1.20
C ILE A 294 7.61 -1.21 -2.22
N VAL A 295 8.29 -0.09 -2.46
CA VAL A 295 9.42 -0.03 -3.40
C VAL A 295 10.56 -0.95 -2.95
N ILE A 296 10.93 -0.93 -1.67
CA ILE A 296 12.02 -1.75 -1.13
C ILE A 296 11.69 -3.24 -1.23
N ASN A 297 10.47 -3.63 -0.86
CA ASN A 297 10.03 -5.02 -0.92
C ASN A 297 9.96 -5.55 -2.36
N ASN A 298 9.76 -4.67 -3.33
CA ASN A 298 9.67 -4.98 -4.75
C ASN A 298 10.85 -4.44 -5.57
N ILE A 299 11.98 -4.11 -4.94
CA ILE A 299 13.06 -3.35 -5.60
C ILE A 299 13.60 -4.03 -6.86
N LYS A 300 13.54 -5.36 -6.92
CA LYS A 300 13.92 -6.16 -8.08
C LYS A 300 13.02 -5.89 -9.29
N VAL A 301 11.73 -5.72 -9.06
CA VAL A 301 10.74 -5.39 -10.10
C VAL A 301 10.98 -3.95 -10.59
N PHE A 302 11.13 -2.99 -9.68
CA PHE A 302 11.45 -1.60 -10.02
C PHE A 302 12.75 -1.48 -10.80
N ALA A 303 13.81 -2.19 -10.38
CA ALA A 303 15.08 -2.24 -11.08
C ALA A 303 14.95 -2.79 -12.51
N SER A 304 14.17 -3.87 -12.68
CA SER A 304 13.90 -4.46 -13.99
C SER A 304 13.20 -3.45 -14.91
N VAL A 305 12.13 -2.80 -14.43
CA VAL A 305 11.39 -1.78 -15.18
C VAL A 305 12.31 -0.60 -15.56
N PHE A 306 13.04 -0.05 -14.57
CA PHE A 306 13.93 1.09 -14.78
C PHE A 306 14.99 0.86 -15.86
N VAL A 307 15.59 -0.33 -15.85
CA VAL A 307 16.65 -0.71 -16.80
C VAL A 307 16.08 -0.97 -18.19
N THR A 308 14.92 -1.64 -18.27
CA THR A 308 14.40 -2.16 -19.56
C THR A 308 13.53 -1.16 -20.29
N GLN A 309 12.70 -0.41 -19.57
CA GLN A 309 11.67 0.47 -20.14
C GLN A 309 11.82 1.92 -19.68
N GLY A 310 12.46 2.13 -18.52
CA GLY A 310 12.35 3.39 -17.80
C GLY A 310 11.02 3.51 -17.07
N PHE A 311 10.88 4.54 -16.25
CA PHE A 311 9.63 4.82 -15.54
C PHE A 311 8.68 5.64 -16.40
N THR A 312 7.39 5.37 -16.28
CA THR A 312 6.31 6.19 -16.81
C THR A 312 6.06 7.35 -15.84
N PRO A 313 6.04 8.61 -16.31
CA PRO A 313 5.76 9.74 -15.44
C PRO A 313 4.31 9.74 -14.98
N LEU A 314 4.06 10.13 -13.72
CA LEU A 314 2.71 10.42 -13.25
C LEU A 314 2.25 11.77 -13.82
N THR A 315 1.13 11.77 -14.54
CA THR A 315 0.59 12.99 -15.17
C THR A 315 -0.62 13.53 -14.41
N PRO A 316 -0.94 14.83 -14.56
CA PRO A 316 -2.19 15.39 -14.03
C PRO A 316 -3.44 14.63 -14.49
N GLU A 317 -3.46 14.13 -15.73
CA GLU A 317 -4.59 13.35 -16.28
C GLU A 317 -4.73 12.00 -15.57
N THR A 318 -3.61 11.33 -15.25
CA THR A 318 -3.66 10.12 -14.42
C THR A 318 -4.22 10.42 -13.03
N ILE A 319 -3.86 11.57 -12.44
CA ILE A 319 -4.37 11.96 -11.13
C ILE A 319 -5.85 12.29 -11.17
N ALA A 320 -6.29 13.09 -12.15
CA ALA A 320 -7.70 13.43 -12.27
C ALA A 320 -8.54 12.19 -12.60
N GLY A 321 -8.05 11.31 -13.47
CA GLY A 321 -8.77 10.12 -13.90
C GLY A 321 -9.14 9.18 -12.75
N MET A 322 -8.33 9.11 -11.68
CA MET A 322 -8.64 8.28 -10.50
C MET A 322 -9.77 8.82 -9.62
N ALA A 323 -10.18 10.08 -9.84
CA ALA A 323 -11.26 10.75 -9.14
C ALA A 323 -12.57 10.77 -9.93
N GLU A 324 -12.63 10.07 -11.06
CA GLU A 324 -13.91 9.73 -11.70
C GLU A 324 -14.69 8.80 -10.77
N ASP A 325 -15.99 9.05 -10.62
CA ASP A 325 -16.91 8.21 -9.86
C ASP A 325 -17.68 7.23 -10.78
N PRO A 326 -18.45 6.27 -10.23
CA PRO A 326 -19.22 5.33 -11.06
C PRO A 326 -20.26 5.98 -11.99
N ASN A 327 -20.68 7.22 -11.74
CA ASN A 327 -21.61 7.97 -12.56
C ASN A 327 -20.89 8.80 -13.65
N GLY A 328 -19.56 8.86 -13.63
CA GLY A 328 -18.73 9.63 -14.56
C GLY A 328 -18.48 11.07 -14.12
N ASP A 329 -18.89 11.46 -12.91
CA ASP A 329 -18.56 12.76 -12.34
C ASP A 329 -17.10 12.78 -11.87
N ASN A 330 -16.47 13.95 -11.93
CA ASN A 330 -15.06 14.08 -11.58
C ASN A 330 -14.74 15.48 -11.04
N TYR A 331 -14.58 15.58 -9.72
CA TYR A 331 -14.32 16.86 -9.04
C TYR A 331 -12.89 17.39 -9.27
N LEU A 332 -11.98 16.60 -9.84
CA LEU A 332 -10.63 17.03 -10.22
C LEU A 332 -10.57 17.55 -11.67
N LYS A 333 -11.57 17.26 -12.51
CA LYS A 333 -11.59 17.63 -13.93
C LYS A 333 -11.48 19.14 -14.16
N THR A 334 -12.20 19.94 -13.39
CA THR A 334 -12.13 21.41 -13.48
C THR A 334 -10.73 21.95 -13.19
N THR A 335 -9.97 21.25 -12.33
CA THR A 335 -8.57 21.58 -12.01
C THR A 335 -7.66 21.45 -13.23
N LEU A 336 -7.88 20.42 -14.05
CA LEU A 336 -7.14 20.26 -15.31
C LEU A 336 -7.47 21.39 -16.27
N GLU A 337 -8.74 21.80 -16.33
CA GLU A 337 -9.22 22.85 -17.23
C GLU A 337 -8.69 24.24 -16.82
N THR A 338 -8.50 24.50 -15.53
CA THR A 338 -7.94 25.77 -15.01
C THR A 338 -6.41 25.82 -15.04
N GLY A 339 -5.73 24.70 -15.33
CA GLY A 339 -4.27 24.62 -15.37
C GLY A 339 -3.59 24.55 -14.00
N ASP A 340 -4.37 24.33 -12.94
CA ASP A 340 -3.82 24.06 -11.61
C ASP A 340 -3.08 22.72 -11.61
N SER A 341 -1.83 22.72 -11.15
CA SER A 341 -1.00 21.53 -11.22
C SER A 341 -1.37 20.53 -10.12
N LEU A 342 -2.09 19.46 -10.49
CA LEU A 342 -2.31 18.25 -9.66
C LEU A 342 -1.00 17.52 -9.35
N THR A 343 0.09 17.87 -10.04
CA THR A 343 1.46 17.43 -9.77
C THR A 343 2.31 18.55 -9.17
N GLY A 344 1.68 19.63 -8.73
CA GLY A 344 2.35 20.84 -8.30
C GLY A 344 2.97 20.73 -6.92
N ASP A 345 3.58 21.84 -6.51
CA ASP A 345 4.28 21.97 -5.24
C ASP A 345 3.40 21.59 -4.03
N ARG A 346 2.10 21.86 -4.06
CA ARG A 346 1.22 21.48 -2.95
C ARG A 346 1.23 19.96 -2.68
N TYR A 347 1.16 19.18 -3.74
CA TYR A 347 1.07 17.72 -3.70
C TYR A 347 2.45 17.06 -3.56
N ARG A 348 3.51 17.75 -4.00
CA ARG A 348 4.90 17.27 -3.93
C ARG A 348 5.65 17.68 -2.68
N LYS A 349 5.32 18.82 -2.08
CA LYS A 349 6.01 19.34 -0.90
C LYS A 349 5.67 18.52 0.34
N GLY A 350 6.60 18.52 1.28
CA GLY A 350 6.43 17.94 2.61
C GLY A 350 6.62 16.43 2.68
N LEU A 351 7.35 15.84 1.73
CA LEU A 351 8.10 14.63 2.06
C LEU A 351 9.08 14.96 3.17
N THR A 352 9.18 14.08 4.16
CA THR A 352 10.14 14.29 5.25
C THR A 352 11.56 14.11 4.74
N ALA A 353 12.54 14.68 5.46
CA ALA A 353 13.95 14.53 5.09
C ALA A 353 14.36 13.05 5.00
N GLU A 354 13.78 12.18 5.81
CA GLU A 354 14.01 10.74 5.79
C GLU A 354 13.50 10.09 4.50
N ILE A 355 12.30 10.44 4.03
CA ILE A 355 11.76 9.94 2.76
C ILE A 355 12.62 10.43 1.60
N GLU A 356 13.03 11.71 1.61
CA GLU A 356 13.90 12.28 0.58
C GLU A 356 15.27 11.57 0.53
N MET A 357 15.87 11.27 1.68
CA MET A 357 17.09 10.48 1.75
C MET A 357 16.88 9.05 1.20
N ALA A 358 15.74 8.41 1.49
CA ALA A 358 15.42 7.08 0.99
C ALA A 358 15.31 7.08 -0.54
N LEU A 359 14.60 8.05 -1.11
CA LEU A 359 14.46 8.24 -2.56
C LEU A 359 15.83 8.43 -3.21
N ALA A 360 16.67 9.33 -2.67
CA ALA A 360 18.01 9.56 -3.20
C ALA A 360 18.88 8.29 -3.18
N ALA A 361 18.76 7.45 -2.14
CA ALA A 361 19.47 6.18 -2.06
C ALA A 361 18.97 5.16 -3.08
N ILE A 362 17.64 5.07 -3.28
CA ILE A 362 17.02 4.20 -4.29
C ILE A 362 17.44 4.64 -5.69
N ASP A 363 17.34 5.93 -6.00
CA ASP A 363 17.71 6.51 -7.30
C ASP A 363 19.19 6.26 -7.60
N LYS A 364 20.07 6.46 -6.62
CA LYS A 364 21.49 6.13 -6.78
C LYS A 364 21.69 4.65 -7.09
N ALA A 365 21.03 3.75 -6.37
CA ALA A 365 21.19 2.32 -6.55
C ALA A 365 20.67 1.84 -7.92
N LEU A 366 19.55 2.39 -8.39
CA LEU A 366 18.99 2.13 -9.71
C LEU A 366 19.92 2.62 -10.83
N ASN A 367 20.47 3.82 -10.69
CA ASN A 367 21.43 4.38 -11.65
C ASN A 367 22.75 3.60 -11.68
N ASP A 368 23.29 3.21 -10.52
CA ASP A 368 24.49 2.38 -10.44
C ASP A 368 24.28 1.02 -11.14
N LEU A 369 23.09 0.43 -11.03
CA LEU A 369 22.74 -0.79 -11.73
C LEU A 369 22.68 -0.58 -13.25
N LYS A 370 21.99 0.48 -13.71
CA LYS A 370 21.89 0.82 -15.14
C LYS A 370 23.26 1.03 -15.75
N ASN A 371 24.13 1.81 -15.11
CA ASN A 371 25.50 2.06 -15.57
C ASN A 371 26.35 0.78 -15.69
N LYS A 372 26.19 -0.16 -14.74
CA LYS A 372 26.88 -1.47 -14.81
C LYS A 372 26.40 -2.34 -15.97
N LEU A 373 25.15 -2.18 -16.37
CA LEU A 373 24.56 -2.92 -17.50
C LEU A 373 24.98 -2.28 -18.83
N ASP A 374 24.94 -0.95 -18.93
CA ASP A 374 25.31 -0.22 -20.14
C ASP A 374 26.82 -0.33 -20.42
N GLY A 375 27.66 -0.38 -19.38
CA GLY A 375 29.12 -0.48 -19.50
C GLY A 375 29.64 -1.85 -19.99
N LYS A 376 28.79 -2.87 -20.14
CA LYS A 376 29.21 -4.21 -20.60
C LYS A 376 29.10 -4.41 -22.12
N GLY A 377 28.76 -3.37 -22.88
CA GLY A 377 28.53 -3.49 -24.32
C GLY A 377 27.29 -4.35 -24.64
N PRO A 378 26.98 -4.60 -25.92
CA PRO A 378 25.86 -5.43 -26.35
C PRO A 378 26.15 -6.93 -26.14
N GLU A 379 26.64 -7.31 -24.96
CA GLU A 379 26.71 -8.71 -24.57
C GLU A 379 25.29 -9.31 -24.55
N THR A 380 25.24 -10.61 -24.82
CA THR A 380 24.04 -11.40 -25.11
C THR A 380 22.93 -11.21 -24.07
N ASP A 381 21.67 -11.40 -24.49
CA ASP A 381 20.49 -11.39 -23.61
C ASP A 381 20.67 -12.24 -22.34
N ASP A 382 21.53 -13.27 -22.39
CA ASP A 382 21.88 -14.12 -21.26
C ASP A 382 22.68 -13.39 -20.17
N THR A 383 23.60 -12.49 -20.51
CA THR A 383 24.31 -11.65 -19.53
C THR A 383 23.35 -10.65 -18.88
N ARG A 384 22.40 -10.11 -19.66
CA ARG A 384 21.38 -9.19 -19.14
C ARG A 384 20.43 -9.91 -18.18
N LYS A 385 19.99 -11.13 -18.52
CA LYS A 385 19.21 -12.00 -17.61
C LYS A 385 19.99 -12.40 -16.36
N ALA A 386 21.29 -12.71 -16.47
CA ALA A 386 22.12 -13.06 -15.32
C ALA A 386 22.40 -11.89 -14.36
N LEU A 387 22.32 -10.64 -14.84
CA LEU A 387 22.51 -9.43 -14.04
C LEU A 387 21.20 -8.81 -13.55
N LEU A 388 20.10 -9.02 -14.27
CA LEU A 388 18.77 -8.85 -13.71
C LEU A 388 18.66 -9.76 -12.47
N PRO A 389 17.99 -9.30 -11.41
CA PRO A 389 18.05 -9.96 -10.11
C PRO A 389 17.25 -11.27 -10.06
N ASP A 390 17.72 -12.30 -10.77
CA ASP A 390 17.31 -13.69 -10.59
C ASP A 390 17.94 -14.22 -9.29
N SER A 391 17.15 -14.16 -8.22
CA SER A 391 17.27 -14.91 -6.95
C SER A 391 18.57 -14.82 -6.10
N LYS A 392 19.69 -14.26 -6.58
CA LYS A 392 20.99 -14.31 -5.85
C LYS A 392 21.70 -12.97 -5.67
N ASN A 393 21.21 -11.89 -6.27
CA ASN A 393 21.86 -10.58 -6.15
C ASN A 393 21.36 -9.84 -4.91
N ASP A 394 21.66 -10.41 -3.73
CA ASP A 394 21.35 -9.85 -2.41
C ASP A 394 21.99 -8.48 -2.19
N ALA A 395 22.95 -8.07 -3.02
CA ALA A 395 23.68 -6.81 -2.84
C ALA A 395 22.80 -5.56 -3.00
N LEU A 396 21.91 -5.51 -4.00
CA LEU A 396 21.00 -4.36 -4.20
C LEU A 396 19.98 -4.29 -3.06
N GLU A 397 19.35 -5.43 -2.78
CA GLU A 397 18.38 -5.55 -1.69
C GLU A 397 19.02 -5.24 -0.34
N ASN A 398 20.24 -5.72 -0.07
CA ASN A 398 20.99 -5.41 1.16
C ASN A 398 21.48 -3.97 1.20
N ALA A 399 21.88 -3.36 0.10
CA ALA A 399 22.28 -1.95 0.08
C ALA A 399 21.10 -1.05 0.43
N VAL A 400 19.96 -1.29 -0.23
CA VAL A 400 18.71 -0.56 -0.01
C VAL A 400 18.17 -0.84 1.40
N ARG A 401 18.15 -2.11 1.85
CA ARG A 401 17.71 -2.48 3.21
C ARG A 401 18.66 -2.02 4.30
N LYS A 402 19.97 -1.95 4.07
CA LYS A 402 20.94 -1.41 5.04
C LYS A 402 20.73 0.09 5.22
N PHE A 403 20.34 0.79 4.16
CA PHE A 403 19.98 2.20 4.23
C PHE A 403 18.63 2.39 4.91
N ALA A 404 17.58 1.68 4.46
CA ALA A 404 16.23 1.74 5.03
C ALA A 404 16.15 1.24 6.48
N GLY A 405 16.92 0.21 6.82
CA GLY A 405 17.03 -0.31 8.18
C GLY A 405 17.62 0.71 9.16
N ARG A 406 18.37 1.72 8.69
CA ARG A 406 18.78 2.85 9.54
C ARG A 406 17.65 3.85 9.81
N MET A 407 16.66 3.94 8.91
CA MET A 407 15.47 4.78 9.09
C MET A 407 14.44 4.12 10.03
N VAL A 408 14.21 2.81 9.91
CA VAL A 408 13.27 2.09 10.80
C VAL A 408 13.75 2.08 12.26
N LEU A 409 15.06 2.20 12.49
CA LEU A 409 15.65 2.18 13.83
C LEU A 409 15.67 3.56 14.54
N SER A 410 15.29 4.66 13.88
CA SER A 410 15.23 5.98 14.52
C SER A 410 13.92 6.25 15.26
N ASP A 411 12.84 5.50 15.01
CA ASP A 411 11.55 5.67 15.71
C ASP A 411 11.20 4.43 16.55
N LYS A 412 11.64 4.41 17.81
CA LYS A 412 11.26 3.40 18.83
C LYS A 412 9.77 3.43 19.24
N LYS A 413 8.86 3.97 18.43
CA LYS A 413 7.42 4.09 18.77
C LYS A 413 6.44 3.91 17.61
N VAL A 414 6.79 3.24 16.51
CA VAL A 414 5.78 2.84 15.51
C VAL A 414 5.18 1.49 15.91
N ASN A 415 4.30 1.51 16.92
CA ASN A 415 3.23 0.52 17.00
C ASN A 415 2.26 0.85 15.86
N GLY A 416 1.90 -0.18 15.08
CA GLY A 416 1.31 -0.07 13.74
C GLY A 416 0.21 0.97 13.56
N LEU A 417 0.09 1.46 12.31
CA LEU A 417 -0.91 2.43 11.84
C LEU A 417 -2.20 2.33 12.65
N HIS A 418 -2.29 3.22 13.63
CA HIS A 418 -3.48 3.52 14.38
C HIS A 418 -4.01 4.79 13.74
N LEU A 419 -5.31 4.84 13.43
CA LEU A 419 -6.03 6.09 13.58
C LEU A 419 -5.66 6.61 14.98
N PRO A 420 -5.04 7.80 15.13
CA PRO A 420 -4.74 8.31 16.46
C PRO A 420 -6.07 8.46 17.18
N ILE A 421 -6.37 7.53 18.10
CA ILE A 421 -7.41 7.72 19.09
C ILE A 421 -6.90 8.85 19.98
N PRO A 422 -7.61 10.00 20.10
CA PRO A 422 -7.18 11.08 20.97
C PRO A 422 -6.99 10.54 22.39
N THR A 423 -5.89 10.93 23.03
CA THR A 423 -5.63 10.57 24.41
C THR A 423 -6.77 11.09 25.30
N LYS A 424 -6.99 10.51 26.49
CA LYS A 424 -8.00 11.04 27.44
C LYS A 424 -7.79 12.52 27.77
N ALA A 425 -6.58 13.07 27.57
CA ALA A 425 -6.28 14.48 27.78
C ALA A 425 -6.88 15.40 26.70
N ASP A 426 -7.19 14.89 25.51
CA ASP A 426 -7.77 15.66 24.40
C ASP A 426 -9.31 15.68 24.44
N ARG A 427 -9.94 14.86 25.29
CA ARG A 427 -11.42 14.70 25.37
C ARG A 427 -12.15 15.73 26.25
N TYR A 428 -11.44 16.68 26.86
CA TYR A 428 -12.04 17.63 27.81
C TYR A 428 -11.79 19.11 27.47
N ARG A 429 -11.70 19.48 26.19
CA ARG A 429 -12.23 20.78 25.78
C ARG A 429 -13.67 20.57 25.35
N THR A 430 -14.57 20.72 26.31
CA THR A 430 -16.02 20.77 26.06
C THR A 430 -16.31 21.83 24.99
N PRO A 431 -16.89 21.46 23.83
CA PRO A 431 -17.70 22.40 23.08
C PRO A 431 -18.88 22.77 23.99
N ARG A 432 -19.26 24.05 24.01
CA ARG A 432 -20.49 24.48 24.69
C ARG A 432 -21.63 23.58 24.21
N LYS A 433 -22.34 22.95 25.15
CA LYS A 433 -23.55 22.18 24.90
C LYS A 433 -24.58 23.07 24.22
N GLY A 434 -24.75 22.87 22.93
CA GLY A 434 -25.91 23.24 22.16
C GLY A 434 -25.98 22.25 21.00
N PRO A 435 -27.17 21.79 20.58
CA PRO A 435 -27.29 21.07 19.32
C PRO A 435 -26.69 21.96 18.23
N VAL A 436 -25.78 21.43 17.42
CA VAL A 436 -25.47 22.08 16.14
C VAL A 436 -26.73 21.83 15.30
N PRO A 437 -27.54 22.86 15.00
CA PRO A 437 -28.66 22.65 14.08
C PRO A 437 -28.05 22.22 12.76
N MET A 438 -28.36 20.98 12.34
CA MET A 438 -28.31 20.65 10.92
C MET A 438 -29.19 21.70 10.22
N PRO A 439 -28.74 22.33 9.12
CA PRO A 439 -29.64 23.11 8.30
C PRO A 439 -30.78 22.17 7.91
N VAL A 440 -32.00 22.53 8.30
CA VAL A 440 -33.21 21.89 7.79
C VAL A 440 -33.28 22.31 6.33
N PHE A 441 -32.94 21.39 5.43
CA PHE A 441 -33.07 21.55 3.98
C PHE A 441 -34.46 21.10 3.53
#